data_AF-A0A3M6W1R9-F1
#
_entry.id   AF-A0A3M6W1R9-F1
#
_cell.length_a   1.000
_cell.length_b   1.000
_cell.length_c   1.000
_cell.angle_alpha   90.00
_cell.angle_beta   90.00
_cell.angle_gamma   90.00
#
_symmetry.space_group_name_H-M   'P 1'
#
loop_
_entity.id
_entity.type
_entity.pdbx_description
1 polymer ?
#
loop_
_entity_poly.entity_id
_entity_poly.type
_entity_poly.pdbx_seq_one_letter_code
_entity_poly.pdbx_strand_id
1 'polypeptide(L)'
;MNPRILARIYKAGNHNFLLSRSGLICRNIILSSTNWRKFSDSLPKGNLGIFKSPLSSVAMVQEDVLATQVLPVDTKRLGTLQAVPVSGDVLDDFTVKINEATEDGKSVQSAAEQLRASDIPVAFPTETVYGLGADATRSSAVRGIYKAKKRPVDNPLIVHFASLRQLRALLNGQKHSDKDSADDSSGTPDPIPNIYKPLIEKYWPGPLTILLNNPANSPLAPEVTAGLSTFGARMPRHPLALALIKLADVPVAAPSANASTKPSPTAAEHVAYDLDGRLETILDGGPCDVGVESTVVDGLSQPPLILRPGGISIEQLRSCPGWENVQVGYKNAAETGSQPRAPGMKYRHYSPKATVVLFEASKLPPANAGLQEYLGPTKRLGVVRTKNWALEPDHDQQKIQRLPASSTPNEPSERQPQGSSGFEGLFRSLEKIQPLGQKLQIHECNHGGLGFKVYDIFIGPDPASVARGVFAALRELDRQDVETILVEGIDDSRGDTAAAVMNRLRKAAEIKIAS
;
A
#
# COMPACT_ATOMS: atom_id res chain seq x y z
N MET A 1 -28.99 -4.73 30.05
CA MET A 1 -29.61 -3.57 30.72
C MET A 1 -28.53 -2.49 30.88
N ASN A 2 -28.81 -1.29 30.38
CA ASN A 2 -27.88 -0.16 30.27
C ASN A 2 -28.02 0.75 31.51
N PRO A 3 -26.94 1.16 32.22
CA PRO A 3 -27.06 2.14 33.29
C PRO A 3 -27.23 3.54 32.66
N ARG A 4 -28.45 4.08 32.80
CA ARG A 4 -28.83 5.42 32.34
C ARG A 4 -27.88 6.48 32.91
N ILE A 5 -27.12 7.12 32.03
CA ILE A 5 -26.47 8.41 32.28
C ILE A 5 -27.57 9.44 32.54
N LEU A 6 -27.82 9.77 33.80
CA LEU A 6 -28.68 10.88 34.20
C LEU A 6 -27.94 12.20 33.94
N ALA A 7 -28.02 12.69 32.70
CA ALA A 7 -27.54 14.02 32.36
C ALA A 7 -28.71 15.02 32.41
N ARG A 8 -28.54 16.15 33.10
CA ARG A 8 -29.55 17.24 33.14
C ARG A 8 -29.18 18.32 32.13
N ILE A 9 -30.18 18.77 31.38
CA ILE A 9 -30.04 19.88 30.42
C ILE A 9 -30.35 21.19 31.13
N TYR A 10 -29.43 22.15 31.06
CA TYR A 10 -29.61 23.51 31.54
C TYR A 10 -29.60 24.48 30.36
N LYS A 11 -30.47 25.48 30.41
CA LYS A 11 -30.60 26.50 29.34
C LYS A 11 -30.03 27.82 29.84
N ALA A 12 -29.04 28.37 29.14
CA ALA A 12 -28.51 29.70 29.39
C ALA A 12 -28.53 30.49 28.07
N GLY A 13 -29.43 31.47 27.97
CA GLY A 13 -29.74 32.14 26.71
C GLY A 13 -30.36 31.18 25.68
N ASN A 14 -29.88 31.23 24.42
CA ASN A 14 -30.35 30.36 23.33
C ASN A 14 -29.64 29.00 23.26
N HIS A 15 -28.81 28.65 24.26
CA HIS A 15 -28.01 27.42 24.22
C HIS A 15 -28.38 26.45 25.35
N ASN A 16 -28.32 25.14 25.03
CA ASN A 16 -28.56 24.03 25.94
C ASN A 16 -27.23 23.38 26.34
N PHE A 17 -27.05 23.13 27.65
CA PHE A 17 -25.83 22.56 28.23
C PHE A 17 -26.16 21.26 28.97
N LEU A 18 -25.34 20.22 28.79
CA LEU A 18 -25.50 18.91 29.44
C LEU A 18 -24.48 18.74 30.56
N LEU A 19 -24.96 18.56 31.80
CA LEU A 19 -24.12 18.31 32.97
C LEU A 19 -24.20 16.84 33.39
N SER A 20 -23.04 16.17 33.51
CA SER A 20 -22.92 14.84 34.11
C SER A 20 -22.16 14.92 35.45
N ARG A 21 -22.30 13.89 36.31
CA ARG A 21 -21.60 13.82 37.61
C ARG A 21 -20.06 13.84 37.50
N SER A 22 -19.50 13.59 36.31
CA SER A 22 -18.07 13.48 36.06
C SER A 22 -17.42 14.75 35.48
N GLY A 23 -18.19 15.83 35.30
CA GLY A 23 -17.71 17.08 34.69
C GLY A 23 -18.43 17.45 33.38
N LEU A 24 -18.10 18.65 32.88
CA LEU A 24 -18.71 19.27 31.70
C LEU A 24 -18.29 18.53 30.43
N ILE A 25 -19.24 17.95 29.69
CA ILE A 25 -19.00 17.47 28.33
C ILE A 25 -19.63 18.50 27.38
N CYS A 26 -18.81 19.40 26.83
CA CYS A 26 -19.23 20.29 25.75
C CYS A 26 -18.51 19.88 24.47
N ARG A 27 -19.28 19.42 23.47
CA ARG A 27 -18.84 19.48 22.07
C ARG A 27 -19.02 20.93 21.59
N ASN A 28 -17.91 21.58 21.24
CA ASN A 28 -17.82 22.79 20.41
C ASN A 28 -18.60 24.04 20.86
N ILE A 29 -18.30 24.63 22.02
CA ILE A 29 -18.65 26.05 22.29
C ILE A 29 -17.51 26.73 23.06
N ILE A 30 -16.98 27.84 22.50
CA ILE A 30 -16.06 28.76 23.17
C ILE A 30 -16.89 29.78 23.95
N LEU A 31 -16.77 29.84 25.28
CA LEU A 31 -17.39 30.89 26.09
C LEU A 31 -16.36 31.99 26.37
N SER A 32 -16.68 33.24 26.03
CA SER A 32 -15.90 34.40 26.48
C SER A 32 -15.94 34.53 28.01
N SER A 33 -14.93 35.19 28.61
CA SER A 33 -14.82 35.38 30.07
C SER A 33 -16.07 35.98 30.72
N THR A 34 -16.78 36.84 29.98
CA THR A 34 -18.04 37.47 30.40
C THR A 34 -19.21 36.47 30.45
N ASN A 35 -19.25 35.51 29.52
CA ASN A 35 -20.31 34.49 29.47
C ASN A 35 -20.11 33.39 30.51
N TRP A 36 -18.86 33.11 30.92
CA TRP A 36 -18.57 32.20 32.03
C TRP A 36 -19.13 32.68 33.37
N ARG A 37 -18.97 33.97 33.71
CA ARG A 37 -19.51 34.56 34.95
C ARG A 37 -21.05 34.46 35.02
N LYS A 38 -21.73 34.76 33.90
CA LYS A 38 -23.20 34.62 33.84
C LYS A 38 -23.66 33.17 34.02
N PHE A 39 -22.91 32.21 33.49
CA PHE A 39 -23.20 30.78 33.68
C PHE A 39 -22.96 30.34 35.12
N SER A 40 -21.87 30.75 35.76
CA SER A 40 -21.58 30.41 37.16
C SER A 40 -22.64 30.95 38.12
N ASP A 41 -23.14 32.16 37.87
CA ASP A 41 -24.16 32.80 38.71
C ASP A 41 -25.55 32.16 38.58
N SER A 42 -25.79 31.41 37.50
CA SER A 42 -27.06 30.71 37.25
C SER A 42 -27.18 29.32 37.90
N LEU A 43 -26.10 28.83 38.54
CA LEU A 43 -26.08 27.53 39.21
C LEU A 43 -26.64 27.63 40.65
N PRO A 44 -27.43 26.65 41.14
CA PRO A 44 -27.96 26.66 42.49
C PRO A 44 -26.85 26.71 43.55
N LYS A 45 -26.97 27.63 44.52
CA LYS A 45 -26.04 27.78 45.65
C LYS A 45 -26.08 26.54 46.56
N GLY A 46 -25.25 25.56 46.22
CA GLY A 46 -25.11 24.30 46.97
C GLY A 46 -24.00 23.37 46.46
N ASN A 47 -23.42 23.62 45.28
CA ASN A 47 -22.33 22.82 44.70
C ASN A 47 -21.03 23.62 44.45
N LEU A 48 -20.82 24.72 45.18
CA LEU A 48 -19.62 25.57 45.04
C LEU A 48 -18.35 25.00 45.72
N GLY A 49 -18.25 23.69 45.88
CA GLY A 49 -17.09 23.02 46.51
C GLY A 49 -16.00 22.52 45.55
N ILE A 50 -16.21 22.54 44.22
CA ILE A 50 -15.32 21.84 43.27
C ILE A 50 -14.52 22.79 42.35
N PHE A 51 -14.69 24.10 42.44
CA PHE A 51 -14.00 25.04 41.53
C PHE A 51 -13.10 26.01 42.30
N LYS A 52 -11.79 25.70 42.36
CA LYS A 52 -10.74 26.64 42.78
C LYS A 52 -9.95 27.14 41.56
N SER A 53 -9.99 28.47 41.39
CA SER A 53 -9.09 29.34 40.61
C SER A 53 -9.11 29.23 39.07
N PRO A 54 -8.87 30.35 38.34
CA PRO A 54 -8.73 30.32 36.89
C PRO A 54 -7.39 29.68 36.54
N LEU A 55 -7.45 28.44 36.06
CA LEU A 55 -6.29 27.80 35.43
C LEU A 55 -5.85 28.67 34.26
N SER A 56 -4.67 29.26 34.40
CA SER A 56 -3.84 29.73 33.29
C SER A 56 -3.72 28.61 32.25
N SER A 57 -4.05 28.96 31.01
CA SER A 57 -3.82 28.19 29.78
C SER A 57 -4.39 26.76 29.75
N VAL A 58 -5.70 26.63 29.51
CA VAL A 58 -6.20 25.52 28.69
C VAL A 58 -5.88 25.89 27.24
N ALA A 59 -4.70 25.51 26.75
CA ALA A 59 -4.42 25.53 25.33
C ALA A 59 -5.35 24.49 24.69
N MET A 60 -6.42 24.96 24.03
CA MET A 60 -7.12 24.11 23.08
C MET A 60 -6.10 23.78 21.98
N VAL A 61 -5.69 22.50 21.90
CA VAL A 61 -4.95 22.01 20.74
C VAL A 61 -5.93 22.02 19.59
N GLN A 62 -5.92 23.11 18.83
CA GLN A 62 -6.53 23.15 17.51
C GLN A 62 -5.69 22.21 16.66
N GLU A 63 -6.19 21.00 16.37
CA GLU A 63 -5.57 20.17 15.33
C GLU A 63 -5.74 20.95 14.03
N ASP A 64 -4.67 21.59 13.56
CA ASP A 64 -4.63 22.21 12.24
C ASP A 64 -4.97 21.14 11.21
N VAL A 65 -6.17 21.23 10.64
CA VAL A 65 -6.62 20.36 9.55
C VAL A 65 -5.87 20.82 8.31
N LEU A 66 -4.97 19.98 7.81
CA LEU A 66 -4.18 20.26 6.62
C LEU A 66 -5.08 20.19 5.37
N ALA A 67 -4.84 21.06 4.39
CA ALA A 67 -5.52 20.94 3.10
C ALA A 67 -4.81 19.87 2.26
N THR A 68 -5.38 18.66 2.18
CA THR A 68 -4.82 17.57 1.37
C THR A 68 -5.06 17.83 -0.11
N GLN A 69 -3.99 17.74 -0.91
CA GLN A 69 -4.02 17.86 -2.37
C GLN A 69 -3.59 16.54 -3.02
N VAL A 70 -4.39 16.10 -4.00
CA VAL A 70 -4.03 14.99 -4.89
C VAL A 70 -3.43 15.58 -6.15
N LEU A 71 -2.15 15.30 -6.40
CA LEU A 71 -1.38 15.78 -7.53
C LEU A 71 -1.25 14.66 -8.56
N PRO A 72 -2.04 14.66 -9.65
CA PRO A 72 -1.91 13.66 -10.70
C PRO A 72 -0.58 13.81 -11.44
N VAL A 73 0.15 12.71 -11.57
CA VAL A 73 1.47 12.66 -12.21
C VAL A 73 1.49 11.54 -13.25
N ASP A 74 1.57 11.92 -14.52
CA ASP A 74 1.86 11.00 -15.60
C ASP A 74 3.37 10.75 -15.68
N THR A 75 3.78 9.53 -15.36
CA THR A 75 5.19 9.11 -15.40
C THR A 75 5.84 9.28 -16.78
N LYS A 76 5.07 9.30 -17.87
CA LYS A 76 5.58 9.55 -19.24
C LYS A 76 5.96 11.02 -19.48
N ARG A 77 5.41 11.94 -18.70
CA ARG A 77 5.67 13.39 -18.80
C ARG A 77 6.61 13.92 -17.71
N LEU A 78 7.09 13.02 -16.86
CA LEU A 78 7.96 13.33 -15.73
C LEU A 78 9.37 13.77 -16.18
N GLY A 79 9.85 13.25 -17.30
CA GLY A 79 11.18 13.52 -17.83
C GLY A 79 11.88 12.24 -18.30
N THR A 80 13.20 12.18 -18.15
CA THR A 80 14.00 11.03 -18.58
C THR A 80 14.57 10.30 -17.37
N LEU A 81 14.35 8.99 -17.31
CA LEU A 81 15.01 8.07 -16.38
C LEU A 81 15.90 7.15 -17.21
N GLN A 82 17.20 7.12 -16.91
CA GLN A 82 18.17 6.34 -17.67
C GLN A 82 19.03 5.50 -16.73
N ALA A 83 19.09 4.20 -16.99
CA ALA A 83 19.97 3.28 -16.26
C ALA A 83 21.43 3.58 -16.57
N VAL A 84 22.29 3.41 -15.56
CA VAL A 84 23.73 3.61 -15.63
C VAL A 84 24.39 2.37 -15.05
N PRO A 85 25.06 1.55 -15.88
CA PRO A 85 25.79 0.38 -15.40
C PRO A 85 26.84 0.78 -14.36
N VAL A 86 26.93 0.01 -13.28
CA VAL A 86 27.96 0.15 -12.25
C VAL A 86 28.86 -1.07 -12.34
N SER A 87 30.13 -0.86 -12.71
CA SER A 87 31.09 -1.95 -12.88
C SER A 87 31.31 -2.68 -11.54
N GLY A 88 31.17 -4.01 -11.55
CA GLY A 88 31.43 -4.85 -10.36
C GLY A 88 30.31 -4.90 -9.31
N ASP A 89 29.18 -4.23 -9.54
CA ASP A 89 28.04 -4.23 -8.60
C ASP A 89 26.93 -5.18 -9.06
N VAL A 90 26.08 -5.60 -8.11
CA VAL A 90 24.94 -6.50 -8.35
C VAL A 90 23.72 -5.80 -8.94
N LEU A 91 23.76 -4.48 -9.00
CA LEU A 91 22.70 -3.63 -9.53
C LEU A 91 23.33 -2.42 -10.24
N ASP A 92 22.75 -2.03 -11.36
CA ASP A 92 23.00 -0.74 -11.98
C ASP A 92 22.47 0.42 -11.10
N ASP A 93 22.82 1.65 -11.42
CA ASP A 93 22.18 2.86 -10.87
C ASP A 93 21.31 3.50 -11.97
N PHE A 94 20.73 4.65 -11.69
CA PHE A 94 20.04 5.44 -12.69
C PHE A 94 20.18 6.93 -12.44
N THR A 95 19.96 7.70 -13.51
CA THR A 95 19.86 9.16 -13.48
C THR A 95 18.42 9.58 -13.76
N VAL A 96 18.04 10.71 -13.17
CA VAL A 96 16.72 11.33 -13.35
C VAL A 96 16.93 12.74 -13.84
N LYS A 97 16.33 13.08 -14.97
CA LYS A 97 16.21 14.44 -15.46
C LYS A 97 14.73 14.80 -15.57
N ILE A 98 14.25 15.60 -14.62
CA ILE A 98 12.85 16.03 -14.59
C ILE A 98 12.60 17.12 -15.63
N ASN A 99 11.43 17.07 -16.25
CA ASN A 99 10.94 18.15 -17.08
C ASN A 99 10.22 19.20 -16.22
N GLU A 100 10.96 20.19 -15.70
CA GLU A 100 10.40 21.23 -14.84
C GLU A 100 9.39 22.16 -15.55
N ALA A 101 9.28 22.08 -16.87
CA ALA A 101 8.28 22.82 -17.63
C ALA A 101 6.87 22.19 -17.51
N THR A 102 6.76 20.91 -17.15
CA THR A 102 5.46 20.21 -16.98
C THR A 102 4.96 20.31 -15.54
N GLU A 103 3.64 20.26 -15.37
CA GLU A 103 3.03 20.20 -14.04
C GLU A 103 3.41 18.92 -13.28
N ASP A 104 3.57 17.82 -14.02
CA ASP A 104 4.04 16.54 -13.49
C ASP A 104 5.44 16.68 -12.87
N GLY A 105 6.38 17.32 -13.58
CA GLY A 105 7.73 17.53 -13.09
C GLY A 105 7.79 18.42 -11.85
N LYS A 106 7.04 19.54 -11.87
CA LYS A 106 6.93 20.46 -10.73
C LYS A 106 6.35 19.79 -9.49
N SER A 107 5.30 18.98 -9.66
CA SER A 107 4.66 18.26 -8.55
C SER A 107 5.62 17.33 -7.83
N VAL A 108 6.43 16.58 -8.58
CA VAL A 108 7.40 15.64 -8.01
C VAL A 108 8.57 16.37 -7.36
N GLN A 109 9.03 17.48 -7.96
CA GLN A 109 10.09 18.31 -7.37
C GLN A 109 9.65 18.95 -6.05
N SER A 110 8.43 19.51 -6.02
CA SER A 110 7.83 20.06 -4.80
C SER A 110 7.68 18.98 -3.72
N ALA A 111 7.24 17.78 -4.07
CA ALA A 111 7.14 16.67 -3.13
C ALA A 111 8.51 16.21 -2.61
N ALA A 112 9.55 16.20 -3.45
CA ALA A 112 10.92 15.89 -3.05
C ALA A 112 11.49 16.95 -2.08
N GLU A 113 11.20 18.23 -2.32
CA GLU A 113 11.53 19.32 -1.40
C GLU A 113 10.79 19.20 -0.08
N GLN A 114 9.50 18.85 -0.11
CA GLN A 114 8.70 18.62 1.10
C GLN A 114 9.28 17.48 1.93
N LEU A 115 9.68 16.37 1.33
CA LEU A 115 10.35 15.27 2.05
C LEU A 115 11.63 15.74 2.76
N ARG A 116 12.41 16.64 2.14
CA ARG A 116 13.64 17.18 2.73
C ARG A 116 13.40 18.21 3.83
N ALA A 117 12.42 19.10 3.66
CA ALA A 117 12.28 20.32 4.45
C ALA A 117 11.13 20.26 5.48
N SER A 118 10.08 19.50 5.20
CA SER A 118 8.89 19.41 6.06
C SER A 118 8.97 18.25 7.05
N ASP A 119 8.14 18.33 8.09
CA ASP A 119 7.83 17.21 8.99
C ASP A 119 6.53 16.47 8.57
N ILE A 120 5.83 16.99 7.55
CA ILE A 120 4.58 16.43 7.04
C ILE A 120 4.93 15.38 5.97
N PRO A 121 4.40 14.15 6.09
CA PRO A 121 4.71 13.09 5.15
C PRO A 121 4.01 13.30 3.80
N VAL A 122 4.62 12.75 2.75
CA VAL A 122 4.10 12.72 1.38
C VAL A 122 3.60 11.32 1.05
N ALA A 123 2.39 11.20 0.51
CA ALA A 123 1.92 9.93 0.00
C ALA A 123 2.31 9.72 -1.47
N PHE A 124 2.78 8.53 -1.83
CA PHE A 124 3.23 8.23 -3.20
C PHE A 124 2.99 6.75 -3.56
N PRO A 125 2.77 6.41 -4.85
CA PRO A 125 2.55 5.04 -5.29
C PRO A 125 3.83 4.22 -5.26
N THR A 126 3.69 2.92 -5.04
CA THR A 126 4.70 1.91 -5.37
C THR A 126 4.05 0.84 -6.24
N GLU A 127 4.81 -0.17 -6.69
CA GLU A 127 4.23 -1.34 -7.34
C GLU A 127 3.37 -2.17 -6.37
N THR A 128 3.57 -2.03 -5.05
CA THR A 128 2.81 -2.80 -4.03
C THR A 128 1.55 -2.11 -3.55
N VAL A 129 1.71 -1.00 -2.85
CA VAL A 129 0.71 -0.21 -2.13
C VAL A 129 1.22 1.23 -2.08
N TYR A 130 0.34 2.21 -1.87
CA TYR A 130 0.77 3.58 -1.63
C TYR A 130 1.51 3.66 -0.30
N GLY A 131 2.66 4.34 -0.31
CA GLY A 131 3.50 4.61 0.86
C GLY A 131 3.25 6.01 1.41
N LEU A 132 3.37 6.19 2.72
CA LEU A 132 3.35 7.49 3.39
C LEU A 132 4.78 7.83 3.84
N GLY A 133 5.50 8.56 3.01
CA GLY A 133 6.94 8.81 3.14
C GLY A 133 7.29 10.04 3.96
N ALA A 134 8.37 9.93 4.73
CA ALA A 134 9.10 11.06 5.29
C ALA A 134 10.61 10.74 5.29
N ASP A 135 11.46 11.76 5.41
CA ASP A 135 12.90 11.57 5.58
C ASP A 135 13.19 10.70 6.81
N ALA A 136 13.80 9.53 6.58
CA ALA A 136 14.08 8.54 7.60
C ALA A 136 15.17 8.99 8.59
N THR A 137 15.90 10.06 8.29
CA THR A 137 16.97 10.61 9.14
C THR A 137 16.48 11.70 10.10
N ARG A 138 15.23 12.17 9.92
CA ARG A 138 14.65 13.26 10.71
C ARG A 138 13.56 12.74 11.65
N SER A 139 13.84 12.72 12.96
CA SER A 139 12.87 12.24 13.97
C SER A 139 11.52 12.96 13.92
N SER A 140 11.50 14.26 13.69
CA SER A 140 10.26 15.03 13.58
C SER A 140 9.41 14.60 12.37
N ALA A 141 10.05 14.37 11.23
CA ALA A 141 9.40 13.90 10.01
C ALA A 141 8.87 12.46 10.17
N VAL A 142 9.65 11.57 10.77
CA VAL A 142 9.20 10.20 11.07
C VAL A 142 8.05 10.18 12.07
N ARG A 143 8.06 11.05 13.10
CA ARG A 143 6.91 11.24 14.00
C ARG A 143 5.67 11.76 13.27
N GLY A 144 5.85 12.56 12.21
CA GLY A 144 4.77 12.97 11.30
C GLY A 144 3.99 11.80 10.71
N ILE A 145 4.69 10.74 10.30
CA ILE A 145 4.06 9.48 9.82
C ILE A 145 3.19 8.86 10.92
N TYR A 146 3.74 8.70 12.13
CA TYR A 146 3.01 8.10 13.25
C TYR A 146 1.77 8.93 13.62
N LYS A 147 1.91 10.26 13.65
CA LYS A 147 0.82 11.21 13.90
C LYS A 147 -0.29 11.08 12.87
N ALA A 148 0.04 11.17 11.57
CA ALA A 148 -0.94 11.12 10.48
C ALA A 148 -1.73 9.78 10.50
N LYS A 149 -1.02 8.66 10.68
CA LYS A 149 -1.63 7.32 10.70
C LYS A 149 -2.33 6.97 12.00
N LYS A 150 -2.09 7.71 13.09
CA LYS A 150 -2.39 7.29 14.47
C LYS A 150 -1.81 5.89 14.75
N ARG A 151 -0.56 5.69 14.34
CA ARG A 151 0.15 4.41 14.42
C ARG A 151 0.86 4.28 15.77
N PRO A 152 0.86 3.10 16.41
CA PRO A 152 1.70 2.83 17.58
C PRO A 152 3.19 2.99 17.28
N VAL A 153 3.93 3.68 18.15
CA VAL A 153 5.35 4.02 17.97
C VAL A 153 6.30 2.82 18.09
N ASP A 154 5.81 1.69 18.61
CA ASP A 154 6.53 0.42 18.75
C ASP A 154 6.55 -0.42 17.47
N ASN A 155 5.91 0.05 16.39
CA ASN A 155 5.83 -0.66 15.13
C ASN A 155 6.81 -0.05 14.11
N PRO A 156 7.90 -0.75 13.74
CA PRO A 156 8.96 -0.20 12.89
C PRO A 156 8.46 0.18 11.49
N LEU A 157 9.29 0.89 10.74
CA LEU A 157 9.02 1.35 9.37
C LEU A 157 10.02 0.72 8.38
N ILE A 158 9.60 0.57 7.12
CA ILE A 158 10.48 0.15 6.03
C ILE A 158 11.08 1.42 5.40
N VAL A 159 12.40 1.42 5.23
CA VAL A 159 13.15 2.49 4.59
C VAL A 159 13.33 2.17 3.11
N HIS A 160 12.95 3.12 2.26
CA HIS A 160 13.03 3.03 0.81
C HIS A 160 14.25 3.79 0.30
N PHE A 161 14.94 3.19 -0.66
CA PHE A 161 16.17 3.69 -1.27
C PHE A 161 16.02 3.78 -2.78
N ALA A 162 16.77 4.70 -3.40
CA ALA A 162 16.89 4.81 -4.84
C ALA A 162 18.18 4.20 -5.40
N SER A 163 19.17 3.83 -4.57
CA SER A 163 20.40 3.18 -5.08
C SER A 163 21.08 2.33 -4.01
N LEU A 164 21.90 1.36 -4.44
CA LEU A 164 22.76 0.62 -3.51
C LEU A 164 23.81 1.52 -2.87
N ARG A 165 24.29 2.56 -3.58
CA ARG A 165 25.18 3.59 -3.02
C ARG A 165 24.56 4.25 -1.79
N GLN A 166 23.29 4.66 -1.88
CA GLN A 166 22.58 5.29 -0.77
C GLN A 166 22.43 4.33 0.42
N LEU A 167 22.12 3.06 0.16
CA LEU A 167 22.03 2.03 1.20
C LEU A 167 23.40 1.78 1.88
N ARG A 168 24.47 1.62 1.10
CA ARG A 168 25.84 1.42 1.62
C ARG A 168 26.33 2.61 2.44
N ALA A 169 26.06 3.84 1.99
CA ALA A 169 26.39 5.05 2.75
C ALA A 169 25.74 5.03 4.14
N LEU A 170 24.45 4.66 4.22
CA LEU A 170 23.75 4.50 5.49
C LEU A 170 24.35 3.37 6.34
N LEU A 171 24.66 2.21 5.75
CA LEU A 171 25.23 1.07 6.48
C LEU A 171 26.64 1.35 7.03
N ASN A 172 27.41 2.20 6.34
CA ASN A 172 28.71 2.70 6.81
C ASN A 172 28.57 3.85 7.82
N GLY A 173 27.34 4.28 8.12
CA GLY A 173 27.03 5.38 9.04
C GLY A 173 27.46 6.76 8.53
N GLN A 174 27.54 6.93 7.21
CA GLN A 174 27.76 8.22 6.58
C GLN A 174 26.43 9.00 6.52
N LYS A 175 26.48 10.30 6.86
CA LYS A 175 25.43 11.25 6.50
C LYS A 175 25.71 11.70 5.07
N HIS A 176 24.67 11.75 4.23
CA HIS A 176 24.74 11.95 2.78
C HIS A 176 25.79 12.95 2.25
N SER A 177 26.29 12.63 1.05
CA SER A 177 27.01 13.51 0.10
C SER A 177 28.51 13.78 0.24
N ASP A 178 29.32 12.85 0.75
CA ASP A 178 30.72 12.81 0.28
C ASP A 178 30.72 12.23 -1.15
N LYS A 179 30.49 13.11 -2.14
CA LYS A 179 30.51 12.75 -3.56
C LYS A 179 31.91 12.30 -4.03
N ASP A 180 32.95 12.63 -3.26
CA ASP A 180 34.35 12.48 -3.62
C ASP A 180 35.07 11.30 -2.96
N SER A 181 34.40 10.53 -2.09
CA SER A 181 35.02 9.42 -1.35
C SER A 181 34.79 8.05 -2.01
N ALA A 182 34.49 8.02 -3.31
CA ALA A 182 34.34 6.78 -4.08
C ALA A 182 35.72 6.26 -4.54
N ASP A 183 36.67 6.18 -3.61
CA ASP A 183 37.85 5.35 -3.82
C ASP A 183 37.49 3.92 -3.40
N ASP A 184 37.05 3.14 -4.38
CA ASP A 184 36.73 1.69 -4.33
C ASP A 184 37.99 0.82 -4.08
N SER A 185 39.11 1.45 -3.69
CA SER A 185 40.42 0.84 -3.48
C SER A 185 40.71 0.47 -2.01
N SER A 186 39.83 0.82 -1.06
CA SER A 186 39.97 0.31 0.31
C SER A 186 39.33 -1.07 0.37
N GLY A 187 40.10 -2.12 0.68
CA GLY A 187 39.65 -3.52 0.78
C GLY A 187 38.62 -3.82 1.89
N THR A 188 37.74 -2.87 2.22
CA THR A 188 36.60 -3.03 3.10
C THR A 188 35.53 -3.89 2.43
N PRO A 189 35.06 -4.97 3.06
CA PRO A 189 34.01 -5.81 2.49
C PRO A 189 32.69 -5.02 2.36
N ASP A 190 31.92 -5.34 1.31
CA ASP A 190 30.59 -4.77 1.07
C ASP A 190 29.72 -4.91 2.33
N PRO A 191 29.17 -3.81 2.90
CA PRO A 191 28.39 -3.88 4.13
C PRO A 191 27.05 -4.60 3.96
N ILE A 192 26.61 -4.82 2.71
CA ILE A 192 25.42 -5.63 2.41
C ILE A 192 25.81 -7.12 2.51
N PRO A 193 25.17 -7.91 3.42
CA PRO A 193 25.48 -9.33 3.56
C PRO A 193 25.32 -10.13 2.27
N ASN A 194 26.30 -10.99 1.96
CA ASN A 194 26.34 -11.79 0.72
C ASN A 194 25.07 -12.63 0.47
N ILE A 195 24.40 -13.08 1.54
CA ILE A 195 23.12 -13.80 1.46
C ILE A 195 22.05 -13.04 0.68
N TYR A 196 22.08 -11.70 0.67
CA TYR A 196 21.08 -10.89 -0.02
C TYR A 196 21.42 -10.62 -1.49
N LYS A 197 22.66 -10.81 -1.93
CA LYS A 197 23.10 -10.45 -3.29
C LYS A 197 22.25 -11.13 -4.39
N PRO A 198 21.97 -12.46 -4.34
CA PRO A 198 21.13 -13.10 -5.34
C PRO A 198 19.68 -12.60 -5.34
N LEU A 199 19.15 -12.20 -4.18
CA LEU A 199 17.81 -11.65 -4.09
C LEU A 199 17.74 -10.21 -4.62
N ILE A 200 18.75 -9.39 -4.34
CA ILE A 200 18.85 -8.02 -4.84
C ILE A 200 18.93 -8.04 -6.37
N GLU A 201 19.83 -8.83 -6.93
CA GLU A 201 19.99 -8.96 -8.38
C GLU A 201 18.69 -9.38 -9.07
N LYS A 202 17.93 -10.30 -8.47
CA LYS A 202 16.72 -10.84 -9.08
C LYS A 202 15.46 -10.00 -8.86
N TYR A 203 15.33 -9.37 -7.69
CA TYR A 203 14.07 -8.78 -7.25
C TYR A 203 14.15 -7.29 -6.91
N TRP A 204 15.31 -6.64 -6.98
CA TRP A 204 15.42 -5.19 -6.87
C TRP A 204 15.70 -4.53 -8.24
N PRO A 205 15.08 -3.37 -8.52
CA PRO A 205 13.94 -2.78 -7.81
C PRO A 205 12.70 -3.70 -7.82
N GLY A 206 11.95 -3.79 -6.71
CA GLY A 206 10.78 -4.67 -6.64
C GLY A 206 10.20 -4.94 -5.25
N PRO A 207 9.24 -5.89 -5.17
CA PRO A 207 8.41 -6.13 -3.99
C PRO A 207 9.12 -6.95 -2.92
N LEU A 208 10.44 -6.75 -2.76
CA LEU A 208 11.27 -7.37 -1.75
C LEU A 208 11.73 -6.35 -0.71
N THR A 209 11.61 -6.70 0.57
CA THR A 209 12.23 -5.99 1.68
C THR A 209 13.20 -6.92 2.38
N ILE A 210 14.44 -6.49 2.56
CA ILE A 210 15.48 -7.24 3.27
C ILE A 210 15.69 -6.64 4.66
N LEU A 211 15.90 -7.49 5.67
CA LEU A 211 16.22 -7.05 7.03
C LEU A 211 17.73 -6.86 7.20
N LEU A 212 18.16 -5.67 7.63
CA LEU A 212 19.57 -5.35 7.83
C LEU A 212 19.81 -4.91 9.27
N ASN A 213 21.04 -5.12 9.75
CA ASN A 213 21.47 -4.54 11.02
C ASN A 213 21.48 -3.02 10.90
N ASN A 214 20.97 -2.33 11.92
CA ASN A 214 21.06 -0.89 12.05
C ASN A 214 22.44 -0.54 12.66
N PRO A 215 23.33 0.18 11.95
CA PRO A 215 24.65 0.54 12.47
C PRO A 215 24.55 1.37 13.76
N ALA A 216 25.56 1.26 14.64
CA ALA A 216 25.59 2.03 15.88
C ALA A 216 25.63 3.55 15.64
N ASN A 217 26.25 3.98 14.54
CA ASN A 217 26.33 5.36 14.07
C ASN A 217 25.32 5.66 12.95
N SER A 218 24.22 4.91 12.89
CA SER A 218 23.20 5.07 11.85
C SER A 218 22.62 6.49 11.84
N PRO A 219 22.46 7.11 10.66
CA PRO A 219 21.78 8.39 10.52
C PRO A 219 20.25 8.27 10.66
N LEU A 220 19.69 7.05 10.78
CA LEU A 220 18.26 6.84 10.93
C LEU A 220 17.73 7.40 12.25
N ALA A 221 16.58 8.04 12.19
CA ALA A 221 15.84 8.43 13.37
C ALA A 221 15.45 7.19 14.21
N PRO A 222 15.54 7.22 15.55
CA PRO A 222 15.22 6.08 16.41
C PRO A 222 13.81 5.52 16.20
N GLU A 223 12.87 6.40 15.83
CA GLU A 223 11.48 6.04 15.55
C GLU A 223 11.34 5.11 14.34
N VAL A 224 12.31 5.06 13.42
CA VAL A 224 12.27 4.17 12.26
C VAL A 224 12.35 2.71 12.68
N THR A 225 13.26 2.38 13.59
CA THR A 225 13.47 1.00 14.05
C THR A 225 12.64 0.64 15.27
N ALA A 226 11.98 1.63 15.90
CA ALA A 226 11.20 1.44 17.12
C ALA A 226 12.01 0.75 18.25
N GLY A 227 13.31 1.06 18.34
CA GLY A 227 14.23 0.49 19.33
C GLY A 227 14.86 -0.85 18.93
N LEU A 228 14.55 -1.39 17.75
CA LEU A 228 15.18 -2.61 17.24
C LEU A 228 16.60 -2.34 16.73
N SER A 229 17.45 -3.36 16.82
CA SER A 229 18.81 -3.37 16.24
C SER A 229 18.83 -3.62 14.73
N THR A 230 17.65 -3.74 14.10
CA THR A 230 17.50 -4.03 12.68
C THR A 230 16.48 -3.10 12.04
N PHE A 231 16.55 -2.93 10.72
CA PHE A 231 15.58 -2.18 9.94
C PHE A 231 15.29 -2.90 8.61
N GLY A 232 14.11 -2.66 8.04
CA GLY A 232 13.76 -3.16 6.71
C GLY A 232 14.19 -2.19 5.62
N ALA A 233 14.97 -2.65 4.66
CA ALA A 233 15.38 -1.89 3.47
C ALA A 233 14.61 -2.36 2.23
N ARG A 234 14.25 -1.44 1.35
CA ARG A 234 13.56 -1.74 0.09
C ARG A 234 13.96 -0.77 -1.03
N MET A 235 13.99 -1.26 -2.25
CA MET A 235 14.05 -0.43 -3.46
C MET A 235 12.77 -0.65 -4.28
N PRO A 236 11.82 0.30 -4.31
CA PRO A 236 10.52 0.11 -4.96
C PRO A 236 10.65 0.08 -6.48
N ARG A 237 9.82 -0.71 -7.17
CA ARG A 237 9.78 -0.79 -8.65
C ARG A 237 8.69 0.09 -9.21
N HIS A 238 8.72 1.37 -8.88
CA HIS A 238 7.77 2.34 -9.42
C HIS A 238 8.53 3.59 -9.86
N PRO A 239 8.45 4.02 -11.13
CA PRO A 239 9.21 5.15 -11.66
C PRO A 239 9.02 6.43 -10.85
N LEU A 240 7.78 6.73 -10.47
CA LEU A 240 7.46 7.90 -9.63
C LEU A 240 8.11 7.81 -8.24
N ALA A 241 8.09 6.64 -7.58
CA ALA A 241 8.73 6.45 -6.28
C ALA A 241 10.24 6.60 -6.38
N LEU A 242 10.84 5.97 -7.38
CA LEU A 242 12.28 6.04 -7.64
C LEU A 242 12.72 7.47 -7.94
N ALA A 243 12.01 8.18 -8.81
CA ALA A 243 12.27 9.59 -9.11
C ALA A 243 12.14 10.47 -7.86
N LEU A 244 11.07 10.30 -7.09
CA LEU A 244 10.86 11.04 -5.84
C LEU A 244 12.01 10.83 -4.85
N ILE A 245 12.39 9.58 -4.58
CA ILE A 245 13.46 9.26 -3.62
C ILE A 245 14.82 9.75 -4.13
N LYS A 246 15.10 9.60 -5.43
CA LYS A 246 16.35 10.06 -6.04
C LYS A 246 16.47 11.58 -6.00
N LEU A 247 15.38 12.31 -6.30
CA LEU A 247 15.34 13.77 -6.24
C LEU A 247 15.42 14.27 -4.81
N ALA A 248 14.72 13.62 -3.87
CA ALA A 248 14.76 13.97 -2.45
C ALA A 248 16.17 13.80 -1.89
N ASP A 249 16.91 12.83 -2.42
CA ASP A 249 18.27 12.45 -2.01
C ASP A 249 18.36 12.20 -0.51
N VAL A 250 17.37 11.50 0.04
CA VAL A 250 17.33 11.05 1.44
C VAL A 250 16.72 9.64 1.50
N PRO A 251 17.10 8.78 2.46
CA PRO A 251 16.39 7.53 2.68
C PRO A 251 14.96 7.84 3.16
N VAL A 252 13.94 7.19 2.59
CA VAL A 252 12.53 7.53 2.87
C VAL A 252 11.87 6.44 3.70
N ALA A 253 11.52 6.74 4.96
CA ALA A 253 10.71 5.83 5.77
C ALA A 253 9.27 5.89 5.27
N ALA A 254 8.70 4.76 4.84
CA ALA A 254 7.36 4.74 4.27
C ALA A 254 6.59 3.44 4.60
N PRO A 255 5.70 3.45 5.62
CA PRO A 255 4.67 2.43 5.75
C PRO A 255 3.56 2.65 4.70
N SER A 256 2.60 1.74 4.61
CA SER A 256 1.39 1.91 3.79
C SER A 256 0.64 3.21 4.15
N ALA A 257 -0.02 3.86 3.20
CA ALA A 257 -0.62 5.19 3.39
C ALA A 257 -2.08 5.20 3.89
N ASN A 258 -2.46 4.26 4.76
CA ASN A 258 -3.80 4.16 5.34
C ASN A 258 -3.84 4.63 6.80
N ALA A 259 -5.03 4.86 7.36
CA ALA A 259 -5.14 4.97 8.82
C ALA A 259 -4.80 3.62 9.48
N SER A 260 -4.23 3.63 10.70
CA SER A 260 -3.93 2.39 11.42
C SER A 260 -5.16 1.47 11.47
N THR A 261 -4.93 0.16 11.38
CA THR A 261 -5.95 -0.92 11.31
C THR A 261 -6.84 -0.98 10.07
N LYS A 262 -6.76 -0.01 9.14
CA LYS A 262 -7.46 -0.09 7.85
C LYS A 262 -6.67 -0.87 6.79
N PRO A 263 -7.31 -1.36 5.71
CA PRO A 263 -6.62 -1.99 4.58
C PRO A 263 -5.58 -1.05 3.95
N SER A 264 -4.50 -1.62 3.41
CA SER A 264 -3.47 -0.83 2.71
C SER A 264 -4.01 -0.20 1.43
N PRO A 265 -3.67 1.07 1.13
CA PRO A 265 -4.18 1.78 -0.03
C PRO A 265 -3.33 1.50 -1.25
N THR A 266 -3.91 1.69 -2.41
CA THR A 266 -3.36 1.22 -3.70
C THR A 266 -3.78 2.11 -4.86
N ALA A 267 -4.46 3.19 -4.53
CA ALA A 267 -4.96 4.23 -5.40
C ALA A 267 -4.93 5.51 -4.55
N ALA A 268 -4.74 6.67 -5.17
CA ALA A 268 -4.64 7.93 -4.45
C ALA A 268 -5.92 8.24 -3.68
N GLU A 269 -7.08 7.82 -4.20
CA GLU A 269 -8.40 8.01 -3.58
C GLU A 269 -8.52 7.23 -2.26
N HIS A 270 -7.88 6.06 -2.16
CA HIS A 270 -7.84 5.30 -0.91
C HIS A 270 -7.05 6.04 0.17
N VAL A 271 -5.96 6.71 -0.23
CA VAL A 271 -5.15 7.53 0.67
C VAL A 271 -5.95 8.75 1.12
N ALA A 272 -6.57 9.47 0.17
CA ALA A 272 -7.39 10.64 0.47
C ALA A 272 -8.53 10.27 1.42
N TYR A 273 -9.26 9.18 1.15
CA TYR A 273 -10.35 8.72 2.03
C TYR A 273 -9.90 8.46 3.47
N ASP A 274 -8.68 7.97 3.67
CA ASP A 274 -8.17 7.59 4.98
C ASP A 274 -7.46 8.70 5.74
N LEU A 275 -6.76 9.58 5.02
CA LEU A 275 -5.78 10.51 5.56
C LEU A 275 -6.02 11.98 5.17
N ASP A 276 -7.13 12.30 4.49
CA ASP A 276 -7.54 13.69 4.26
C ASP A 276 -7.53 14.48 5.57
N GLY A 277 -7.01 15.70 5.51
CA GLY A 277 -6.81 16.55 6.68
C GLY A 277 -5.54 16.27 7.48
N ARG A 278 -4.78 15.20 7.18
CA ARG A 278 -3.62 14.73 7.99
C ARG A 278 -2.28 14.75 7.28
N LEU A 279 -2.29 15.05 5.98
CA LEU A 279 -1.13 15.24 5.12
C LEU A 279 -1.48 16.28 4.07
N GLU A 280 -0.48 16.90 3.46
CA GLU A 280 -0.69 17.95 2.46
C GLU A 280 -0.70 17.38 1.03
N THR A 281 0.09 16.33 0.76
CA THR A 281 0.39 15.94 -0.62
C THR A 281 0.25 14.44 -0.85
N ILE A 282 -0.56 14.09 -1.85
CA ILE A 282 -0.68 12.75 -2.43
C ILE A 282 -0.24 12.85 -3.88
N LEU A 283 0.88 12.24 -4.25
CA LEU A 283 1.22 12.04 -5.65
C LEU A 283 0.37 10.90 -6.20
N ASP A 284 -0.44 11.17 -7.21
CA ASP A 284 -1.26 10.18 -7.89
C ASP A 284 -0.59 9.72 -9.19
N GLY A 285 0.07 8.57 -9.13
CA GLY A 285 0.66 7.91 -10.30
C GLY A 285 -0.21 6.77 -10.83
N GLY A 286 -1.49 6.74 -10.47
CA GLY A 286 -2.41 5.65 -10.81
C GLY A 286 -2.39 4.49 -9.80
N PRO A 287 -3.11 3.39 -10.12
CA PRO A 287 -3.23 2.24 -9.24
C PRO A 287 -1.95 1.40 -9.15
N CYS A 288 -1.73 0.72 -8.01
CA CYS A 288 -0.60 -0.19 -7.81
C CYS A 288 -0.77 -1.53 -8.54
N ASP A 289 0.31 -2.05 -9.13
CA ASP A 289 0.34 -3.30 -9.91
C ASP A 289 0.13 -4.59 -9.12
N VAL A 290 0.67 -4.70 -7.90
CA VAL A 290 0.70 -5.95 -7.11
C VAL A 290 -0.46 -5.98 -6.10
N GLY A 291 -0.80 -4.83 -5.51
CA GLY A 291 -1.93 -4.68 -4.60
C GLY A 291 -1.80 -5.31 -3.20
N VAL A 292 -0.66 -5.96 -2.91
CA VAL A 292 -0.26 -6.46 -1.58
C VAL A 292 1.14 -5.93 -1.22
N GLU A 293 1.45 -5.87 0.07
CA GLU A 293 2.74 -5.36 0.55
C GLU A 293 3.95 -6.22 0.11
N SER A 294 5.16 -5.66 0.24
CA SER A 294 6.40 -6.38 -0.08
C SER A 294 6.62 -7.62 0.80
N THR A 295 7.24 -8.66 0.23
CA THR A 295 7.74 -9.80 1.00
C THR A 295 8.90 -9.32 1.87
N VAL A 296 8.84 -9.55 3.17
CA VAL A 296 9.91 -9.19 4.11
C VAL A 296 10.68 -10.43 4.49
N VAL A 297 11.99 -10.41 4.24
CA VAL A 297 12.89 -11.54 4.49
C VAL A 297 14.01 -11.17 5.46
N ASP A 298 14.42 -12.15 6.25
CA ASP A 298 15.50 -12.07 7.23
C ASP A 298 16.55 -13.15 6.94
N GLY A 299 17.61 -12.74 6.26
CA GLY A 299 18.83 -13.51 6.02
C GLY A 299 19.88 -13.34 7.12
N LEU A 300 19.59 -12.62 8.20
CA LEU A 300 20.47 -12.55 9.39
C LEU A 300 20.26 -13.78 10.28
N SER A 301 19.12 -14.45 10.16
CA SER A 301 18.81 -15.72 10.81
C SER A 301 19.37 -16.92 10.03
N GLN A 302 19.65 -18.01 10.75
CA GLN A 302 20.03 -19.29 10.18
C GLN A 302 19.10 -20.40 10.71
N PRO A 303 18.24 -21.01 9.87
CA PRO A 303 18.04 -20.72 8.45
C PRO A 303 17.37 -19.34 8.22
N PRO A 304 17.46 -18.77 6.99
CA PRO A 304 16.76 -17.54 6.64
C PRO A 304 15.24 -17.64 6.83
N LEU A 305 14.58 -16.52 7.13
CA LEU A 305 13.15 -16.47 7.46
C LEU A 305 12.37 -15.51 6.57
N ILE A 306 11.11 -15.86 6.29
CA ILE A 306 10.09 -14.94 5.77
C ILE A 306 9.34 -14.36 6.96
N LEU A 307 9.51 -13.06 7.20
CA LEU A 307 8.84 -12.34 8.28
C LEU A 307 7.46 -11.81 7.87
N ARG A 308 7.27 -11.53 6.58
CA ARG A 308 5.97 -11.17 6.01
C ARG A 308 5.84 -11.72 4.59
N PRO A 309 4.76 -12.44 4.26
CA PRO A 309 4.47 -12.83 2.89
C PRO A 309 4.00 -11.63 2.07
N GLY A 310 4.45 -11.52 0.82
CA GLY A 310 4.11 -10.44 -0.09
C GLY A 310 4.19 -10.86 -1.56
N GLY A 311 4.65 -9.97 -2.43
CA GLY A 311 4.72 -10.19 -3.89
C GLY A 311 5.72 -11.25 -4.38
N ILE A 312 6.51 -11.86 -3.49
CA ILE A 312 7.49 -12.91 -3.80
C ILE A 312 7.18 -14.16 -2.97
N SER A 313 7.03 -15.31 -3.64
CA SER A 313 6.71 -16.60 -3.02
C SER A 313 7.92 -17.24 -2.32
N ILE A 314 7.65 -18.21 -1.44
CA ILE A 314 8.73 -18.94 -0.75
C ILE A 314 9.56 -19.77 -1.72
N GLU A 315 8.97 -20.30 -2.78
CA GLU A 315 9.64 -21.10 -3.81
C GLU A 315 10.51 -20.25 -4.72
N GLN A 316 10.02 -19.06 -5.06
CA GLN A 316 10.81 -18.04 -5.73
C GLN A 316 12.06 -17.70 -4.90
N LEU A 317 11.91 -17.55 -3.59
CA LEU A 317 13.06 -17.36 -2.69
C LEU A 317 13.98 -18.59 -2.67
N ARG A 318 13.44 -19.80 -2.53
CA ARG A 318 14.21 -21.06 -2.52
C ARG A 318 15.00 -21.32 -3.80
N SER A 319 14.58 -20.72 -4.92
CA SER A 319 15.33 -20.80 -6.19
C SER A 319 16.61 -19.97 -6.21
N CYS A 320 16.85 -19.13 -5.18
CA CYS A 320 18.01 -18.25 -5.10
C CYS A 320 19.11 -18.87 -4.22
N PRO A 321 20.39 -18.78 -4.64
CA PRO A 321 21.53 -19.26 -3.86
C PRO A 321 21.52 -18.76 -2.41
N GLY A 322 21.67 -19.68 -1.45
CA GLY A 322 21.67 -19.41 -0.01
C GLY A 322 20.27 -19.36 0.64
N TRP A 323 19.20 -19.35 -0.15
CA TRP A 323 17.81 -19.29 0.33
C TRP A 323 17.04 -20.61 0.20
N GLU A 324 17.72 -21.70 -0.16
CA GLU A 324 17.12 -23.01 -0.45
C GLU A 324 16.33 -23.56 0.76
N ASN A 325 16.82 -23.25 1.97
CA ASN A 325 16.24 -23.72 3.24
C ASN A 325 15.39 -22.66 3.96
N VAL A 326 14.98 -21.57 3.28
CA VAL A 326 14.18 -20.51 3.90
C VAL A 326 12.89 -21.06 4.53
N GLN A 327 12.54 -20.52 5.69
CA GLN A 327 11.37 -20.92 6.48
C GLN A 327 10.40 -19.76 6.74
N VAL A 328 9.19 -20.09 7.18
CA VAL A 328 8.15 -19.11 7.55
C VAL A 328 8.31 -18.69 9.01
N GLY A 329 8.66 -17.43 9.26
CA GLY A 329 8.85 -16.88 10.61
C GLY A 329 7.61 -16.24 11.24
N TYR A 330 6.54 -16.02 10.48
CA TYR A 330 5.34 -15.29 10.95
C TYR A 330 4.32 -16.14 11.73
N LYS A 331 4.54 -17.45 11.90
CA LYS A 331 3.60 -18.32 12.62
C LYS A 331 3.73 -18.27 14.15
N ASN A 332 4.82 -17.76 14.71
CA ASN A 332 5.09 -17.85 16.16
C ASN A 332 4.91 -16.54 16.96
N ALA A 333 4.74 -15.38 16.30
CA ALA A 333 4.76 -14.07 16.98
C ALA A 333 3.37 -13.53 17.35
N ALA A 334 2.30 -13.95 16.68
CA ALA A 334 0.94 -13.53 17.03
C ALA A 334 0.46 -14.12 18.37
N GLU A 335 1.05 -15.23 18.82
CA GLU A 335 0.66 -15.97 20.03
C GLU A 335 1.55 -15.69 21.26
N THR A 336 2.75 -15.13 21.08
CA THR A 336 3.76 -15.03 22.16
C THR A 336 3.97 -13.62 22.74
N GLY A 337 3.27 -12.59 22.27
CA GLY A 337 3.35 -11.24 22.84
C GLY A 337 4.71 -10.53 22.66
N SER A 338 5.58 -11.04 21.77
CA SER A 338 6.88 -10.45 21.46
C SER A 338 6.75 -9.23 20.52
N GLN A 339 7.69 -8.28 20.62
CA GLN A 339 7.74 -7.09 19.74
C GLN A 339 7.85 -7.51 18.26
N PRO A 340 7.09 -6.88 17.34
CA PRO A 340 7.10 -7.26 15.93
C PRO A 340 8.41 -6.84 15.25
N ARG A 341 9.15 -7.82 14.70
CA ARG A 341 10.40 -7.60 13.95
C ARG A 341 10.19 -6.96 12.58
N ALA A 342 8.96 -6.99 12.07
CA ALA A 342 8.59 -6.40 10.78
C ALA A 342 7.13 -5.90 10.78
N PRO A 343 6.78 -4.89 9.97
CA PRO A 343 5.40 -4.40 9.87
C PRO A 343 4.47 -5.45 9.25
N GLY A 344 3.21 -5.54 9.71
CA GLY A 344 2.16 -6.32 9.04
C GLY A 344 1.95 -7.75 9.55
N MET A 345 2.49 -8.11 10.72
CA MET A 345 2.33 -9.44 11.33
C MET A 345 0.95 -9.68 12.01
N LYS A 346 0.01 -8.74 11.89
CA LYS A 346 -1.31 -8.78 12.54
C LYS A 346 -2.40 -8.31 11.56
N TYR A 347 -3.39 -9.18 11.32
CA TYR A 347 -4.70 -8.98 10.67
C TYR A 347 -4.86 -9.18 9.14
N ARG A 348 -6.12 -9.51 8.76
CA ARG A 348 -6.62 -9.93 7.44
C ARG A 348 -6.49 -8.83 6.37
N HIS A 349 -6.24 -9.25 5.12
CA HIS A 349 -6.07 -8.37 3.95
C HIS A 349 -7.38 -8.24 3.14
N TYR A 350 -7.63 -7.01 2.65
CA TYR A 350 -8.57 -6.52 1.63
C TYR A 350 -9.82 -7.37 1.27
N SER A 351 -11.01 -6.78 1.47
CA SER A 351 -12.29 -7.20 0.89
C SER A 351 -12.86 -5.99 0.12
N PRO A 352 -13.18 -6.10 -1.17
CA PRO A 352 -13.80 -5.00 -1.93
C PRO A 352 -15.20 -4.67 -1.38
N LYS A 353 -15.78 -3.53 -1.81
CA LYS A 353 -17.14 -3.14 -1.37
C LYS A 353 -18.21 -4.06 -1.95
N ALA A 354 -18.00 -4.47 -3.20
CA ALA A 354 -18.86 -5.42 -3.88
C ALA A 354 -18.75 -6.83 -3.26
N THR A 355 -19.85 -7.56 -3.22
CA THR A 355 -19.86 -8.97 -2.81
C THR A 355 -19.06 -9.78 -3.84
N VAL A 356 -17.99 -10.43 -3.40
CA VAL A 356 -17.17 -11.29 -4.27
C VAL A 356 -17.66 -12.73 -4.22
N VAL A 357 -17.99 -13.27 -5.40
CA VAL A 357 -18.37 -14.67 -5.61
C VAL A 357 -17.24 -15.36 -6.37
N LEU A 358 -16.54 -16.27 -5.68
CA LEU A 358 -15.47 -17.06 -6.29
C LEU A 358 -16.00 -18.38 -6.82
N PHE A 359 -15.78 -18.63 -8.10
CA PHE A 359 -15.98 -19.93 -8.73
C PHE A 359 -14.65 -20.68 -8.74
N GLU A 360 -14.56 -21.81 -8.05
CA GLU A 360 -13.35 -22.64 -8.08
C GLU A 360 -13.08 -23.14 -9.51
N ALA A 361 -11.81 -23.45 -9.83
CA ALA A 361 -11.32 -23.67 -11.20
C ALA A 361 -12.11 -24.69 -12.04
N SER A 362 -12.77 -25.65 -11.39
CA SER A 362 -13.56 -26.69 -12.04
C SER A 362 -14.99 -26.27 -12.38
N LYS A 363 -15.49 -25.15 -11.85
CA LYS A 363 -16.88 -24.72 -11.97
C LYS A 363 -17.17 -23.95 -13.26
N LEU A 364 -18.39 -24.13 -13.74
CA LEU A 364 -18.92 -23.40 -14.89
C LEU A 364 -19.36 -21.99 -14.46
N PRO A 365 -19.25 -20.98 -15.35
CA PRO A 365 -19.90 -19.71 -15.11
C PRO A 365 -21.41 -19.89 -15.03
N PRO A 366 -22.13 -18.98 -14.35
CA PRO A 366 -23.58 -18.97 -14.39
C PRO A 366 -24.06 -18.66 -15.82
N ALA A 367 -25.12 -19.35 -16.26
CA ALA A 367 -25.82 -19.01 -17.49
C ALA A 367 -26.49 -17.63 -17.36
N ASN A 368 -26.89 -17.00 -18.47
CA ASN A 368 -27.51 -15.67 -18.45
C ASN A 368 -28.73 -15.52 -17.54
N ALA A 369 -29.58 -16.55 -17.51
CA ALA A 369 -30.71 -16.57 -16.59
C ALA A 369 -30.24 -16.54 -15.12
N GLY A 370 -29.13 -17.24 -14.81
CA GLY A 370 -28.53 -17.27 -13.48
C GLY A 370 -27.73 -16.02 -13.10
N LEU A 371 -27.34 -15.15 -14.06
CA LEU A 371 -26.71 -13.86 -13.73
C LEU A 371 -27.66 -12.96 -12.93
N GLN A 372 -28.97 -13.09 -13.14
CA GLN A 372 -29.98 -12.30 -12.43
C GLN A 372 -29.98 -12.53 -10.92
N GLU A 373 -29.56 -13.72 -10.47
CA GLU A 373 -29.47 -14.07 -9.05
C GLU A 373 -28.38 -13.29 -8.31
N TYR A 374 -27.42 -12.72 -9.03
CA TYR A 374 -26.30 -11.95 -8.51
C TYR A 374 -26.47 -10.44 -8.69
N LEU A 375 -27.59 -10.00 -9.29
CA LEU A 375 -27.89 -8.58 -9.47
C LEU A 375 -28.44 -7.98 -8.18
N GLY A 376 -27.84 -6.87 -7.75
CA GLY A 376 -28.43 -6.01 -6.75
C GLY A 376 -29.32 -4.90 -7.36
N PRO A 377 -29.84 -4.00 -6.51
CA PRO A 377 -30.66 -2.86 -6.94
C PRO A 377 -30.07 -1.96 -8.04
N THR A 378 -28.75 -1.80 -8.14
CA THR A 378 -28.12 -0.98 -9.20
C THR A 378 -28.06 -1.66 -10.57
N LYS A 379 -28.30 -2.97 -10.61
CA LYS A 379 -28.24 -3.80 -11.83
C LYS A 379 -26.89 -3.72 -12.55
N ARG A 380 -25.80 -3.65 -11.76
CA ARG A 380 -24.42 -3.64 -12.24
C ARG A 380 -23.66 -4.83 -11.70
N LEU A 381 -23.13 -5.65 -12.61
CA LEU A 381 -22.41 -6.88 -12.29
C LEU A 381 -20.98 -6.81 -12.80
N GLY A 382 -20.01 -7.15 -11.95
CA GLY A 382 -18.61 -7.31 -12.34
C GLY A 382 -18.27 -8.76 -12.68
N VAL A 383 -17.45 -8.97 -13.69
CA VAL A 383 -16.92 -10.29 -14.07
C VAL A 383 -15.41 -10.19 -14.27
N VAL A 384 -14.66 -11.05 -13.59
CA VAL A 384 -13.21 -11.18 -13.73
C VAL A 384 -12.88 -12.54 -14.33
N ARG A 385 -12.36 -12.55 -15.55
CA ARG A 385 -12.04 -13.76 -16.33
C ARG A 385 -10.54 -14.00 -16.39
N THR A 386 -10.14 -15.27 -16.32
CA THR A 386 -8.73 -15.69 -16.34
C THR A 386 -8.40 -16.49 -17.60
N LYS A 387 -9.06 -17.61 -17.82
CA LYS A 387 -8.68 -18.54 -18.91
C LYS A 387 -9.86 -19.14 -19.64
N ASN A 388 -10.79 -19.76 -18.91
CA ASN A 388 -11.80 -20.63 -19.52
C ASN A 388 -13.12 -19.91 -19.75
N TRP A 389 -13.35 -18.74 -19.19
CA TRP A 389 -14.61 -18.02 -19.39
C TRP A 389 -14.52 -17.10 -20.62
N ALA A 390 -15.55 -17.16 -21.48
CA ALA A 390 -15.74 -16.27 -22.61
C ALA A 390 -17.11 -15.57 -22.52
N LEU A 391 -17.15 -14.32 -22.98
CA LEU A 391 -18.36 -13.52 -23.19
C LEU A 391 -18.55 -13.35 -24.70
N GLU A 392 -19.60 -13.94 -25.26
CA GLU A 392 -19.91 -13.77 -26.69
C GLU A 392 -20.82 -12.54 -26.90
N PRO A 393 -20.43 -11.58 -27.74
CA PRO A 393 -21.18 -10.33 -27.95
C PRO A 393 -22.33 -10.44 -28.97
N ASP A 394 -22.82 -11.62 -29.32
CA ASP A 394 -23.81 -11.76 -30.40
C ASP A 394 -25.17 -11.11 -30.04
N HIS A 395 -25.73 -10.42 -31.04
CA HIS A 395 -26.97 -9.63 -30.98
C HIS A 395 -28.15 -10.46 -30.45
N ASP A 396 -28.33 -10.40 -29.13
CA ASP A 396 -29.58 -10.45 -28.35
C ASP A 396 -29.41 -11.15 -27.01
N GLN A 397 -28.31 -11.87 -26.73
CA GLN A 397 -28.05 -12.44 -25.40
C GLN A 397 -26.53 -12.63 -25.16
N GLN A 398 -25.88 -11.69 -24.47
CA GLN A 398 -24.46 -11.82 -24.09
C GLN A 398 -24.30 -12.95 -23.07
N LYS A 399 -23.89 -14.15 -23.52
CA LYS A 399 -23.74 -15.35 -22.68
C LYS A 399 -22.32 -15.50 -22.13
N ILE A 400 -22.21 -15.78 -20.82
CA ILE A 400 -20.96 -16.26 -20.23
C ILE A 400 -20.92 -17.78 -20.38
N GLN A 401 -19.92 -18.31 -21.08
CA GLN A 401 -19.75 -19.75 -21.29
C GLN A 401 -18.31 -20.20 -21.01
N ARG A 402 -18.14 -21.47 -20.66
CA ARG A 402 -16.81 -22.09 -20.51
C ARG A 402 -16.31 -22.59 -21.86
N LEU A 403 -15.07 -22.26 -22.19
CA LEU A 403 -14.36 -22.77 -23.36
C LEU A 403 -14.16 -24.29 -23.25
N PRO A 404 -14.34 -25.06 -24.35
CA PRO A 404 -13.97 -26.47 -24.38
C PRO A 404 -12.48 -26.66 -24.07
N ALA A 405 -12.15 -27.75 -23.38
CA ALA A 405 -10.80 -28.06 -22.88
C ALA A 405 -9.70 -28.25 -23.96
N SER A 406 -9.95 -27.90 -25.23
CA SER A 406 -9.08 -28.13 -26.39
C SER A 406 -8.58 -26.86 -27.08
N SER A 407 -8.84 -25.67 -26.56
CA SER A 407 -8.25 -24.43 -27.09
C SER A 407 -7.12 -23.95 -26.19
N THR A 408 -5.94 -24.55 -26.33
CA THR A 408 -4.70 -23.87 -25.95
C THR A 408 -4.51 -22.70 -26.92
N PRO A 409 -4.57 -21.43 -26.49
CA PRO A 409 -3.90 -20.39 -27.26
C PRO A 409 -2.44 -20.81 -27.31
N ASN A 410 -1.86 -20.93 -28.51
CA ASN A 410 -0.46 -21.29 -28.72
C ASN A 410 0.41 -20.73 -27.58
N GLU A 411 1.06 -21.61 -26.83
CA GLU A 411 2.12 -21.20 -25.91
C GLU A 411 3.07 -20.29 -26.70
N PRO A 412 3.20 -19.01 -26.36
CA PRO A 412 4.35 -18.27 -26.82
C PRO A 412 5.52 -19.04 -26.23
N SER A 413 6.34 -19.65 -27.08
CA SER A 413 7.53 -20.38 -26.67
C SER A 413 8.22 -19.58 -25.57
N GLU A 414 8.35 -20.16 -24.38
CA GLU A 414 9.15 -19.61 -23.28
C GLU A 414 10.62 -19.59 -23.72
N ARG A 415 10.97 -18.65 -24.58
CA ARG A 415 12.20 -17.92 -24.36
C ARG A 415 11.85 -16.93 -23.28
N GLN A 416 12.17 -17.27 -22.03
CA GLN A 416 12.47 -16.21 -21.07
C GLN A 416 13.35 -15.23 -21.84
N PRO A 417 12.91 -13.98 -22.08
CA PRO A 417 13.89 -12.97 -22.43
C PRO A 417 14.89 -13.05 -21.29
N GLN A 418 16.17 -13.23 -21.59
CA GLN A 418 17.22 -12.81 -20.68
C GLN A 418 17.03 -11.30 -20.51
N GLY A 419 16.03 -10.93 -19.72
CA GLY A 419 15.64 -9.57 -19.43
C GLY A 419 16.62 -9.13 -18.39
N SER A 420 17.46 -8.18 -18.76
CA SER A 420 18.35 -7.46 -17.85
C SER A 420 17.64 -7.23 -16.53
N SER A 421 18.24 -7.66 -15.42
CA SER A 421 17.84 -7.27 -14.07
C SER A 421 18.06 -5.78 -13.86
N GLY A 422 17.61 -5.24 -12.72
CA GLY A 422 17.87 -3.85 -12.35
C GLY A 422 17.08 -2.79 -13.11
N PHE A 423 17.62 -1.57 -13.13
CA PHE A 423 16.97 -0.40 -13.70
C PHE A 423 16.87 -0.46 -15.22
N GLU A 424 17.88 -1.00 -15.92
CA GLU A 424 17.87 -1.20 -17.36
C GLU A 424 16.69 -2.09 -17.79
N GLY A 425 16.48 -3.21 -17.07
CA GLY A 425 15.30 -4.06 -17.24
C GLY A 425 14.00 -3.32 -17.04
N LEU A 426 13.90 -2.61 -15.92
CA LEU A 426 12.71 -1.85 -15.55
C LEU A 426 12.34 -0.81 -16.60
N PHE A 427 13.27 0.06 -17.00
CA PHE A 427 12.99 1.16 -17.92
C PHE A 427 12.69 0.64 -19.33
N ARG A 428 13.41 -0.39 -19.80
CA ARG A 428 13.08 -1.07 -21.05
C ARG A 428 11.69 -1.71 -21.02
N SER A 429 11.28 -2.29 -19.89
CA SER A 429 9.92 -2.80 -19.73
C SER A 429 8.89 -1.68 -19.81
N LEU A 430 9.12 -0.51 -19.21
CA LEU A 430 8.20 0.64 -19.29
C LEU A 430 8.04 1.18 -20.71
N GLU A 431 9.12 1.19 -21.49
CA GLU A 431 9.08 1.57 -22.92
C GLU A 431 8.34 0.52 -23.76
N LYS A 432 8.42 -0.76 -23.38
CA LYS A 432 7.76 -1.88 -24.07
C LYS A 432 6.35 -2.18 -23.59
N ILE A 433 5.91 -1.58 -22.48
CA ILE A 433 4.50 -1.64 -22.05
C ILE A 433 3.70 -0.81 -23.07
N GLN A 434 3.35 -1.46 -24.19
CA GLN A 434 2.01 -1.26 -24.72
C GLN A 434 1.05 -1.60 -23.57
N PRO A 435 0.06 -0.75 -23.29
CA PRO A 435 -0.91 -1.10 -22.28
C PRO A 435 -1.54 -2.43 -22.69
N LEU A 436 -1.22 -3.52 -21.98
CA LEU A 436 -2.28 -4.44 -21.61
C LEU A 436 -3.19 -3.62 -20.70
N GLY A 437 -3.93 -2.70 -21.32
CA GLY A 437 -5.15 -2.22 -20.72
C GLY A 437 -5.93 -3.49 -20.53
N GLN A 438 -6.10 -3.88 -19.28
CA GLN A 438 -7.28 -4.60 -18.86
C GLN A 438 -8.44 -3.75 -19.39
N LYS A 439 -8.86 -4.03 -20.63
CA LYS A 439 -9.93 -3.27 -21.26
C LYS A 439 -11.17 -3.72 -20.54
N LEU A 440 -11.60 -2.89 -19.60
CA LEU A 440 -12.94 -2.98 -19.07
C LEU A 440 -13.90 -2.93 -20.25
N GLN A 441 -14.57 -4.04 -20.52
CA GLN A 441 -15.63 -4.11 -21.53
C GLN A 441 -16.96 -3.96 -20.83
N ILE A 442 -17.81 -3.08 -21.35
CA ILE A 442 -19.15 -2.84 -20.80
C ILE A 442 -20.15 -3.48 -21.75
N HIS A 443 -21.00 -4.30 -21.16
CA HIS A 443 -21.90 -5.23 -21.81
C HIS A 443 -23.32 -4.89 -21.35
N GLU A 444 -24.17 -4.40 -22.25
CA GLU A 444 -25.58 -4.16 -21.95
C GLU A 444 -26.39 -5.43 -22.18
N CYS A 445 -26.91 -6.00 -21.10
CA CYS A 445 -27.63 -7.26 -21.12
C CYS A 445 -29.13 -7.01 -20.90
N ASN A 446 -29.96 -7.71 -21.65
CA ASN A 446 -31.41 -7.76 -21.42
C ASN A 446 -31.85 -9.22 -21.40
N HIS A 447 -32.39 -9.67 -20.28
CA HIS A 447 -32.92 -11.02 -20.16
C HIS A 447 -34.24 -10.99 -19.39
N GLY A 448 -35.28 -11.63 -19.93
CA GLY A 448 -36.62 -11.64 -19.32
C GLY A 448 -37.24 -10.25 -19.12
N GLY A 449 -36.84 -9.23 -19.90
CA GLY A 449 -37.30 -7.84 -19.75
C GLY A 449 -36.55 -7.01 -18.70
N LEU A 450 -35.54 -7.58 -18.03
CA LEU A 450 -34.69 -6.88 -17.07
C LEU A 450 -33.37 -6.47 -17.73
N GLY A 451 -33.17 -5.16 -17.93
CA GLY A 451 -31.89 -4.59 -18.41
C GLY A 451 -30.87 -4.41 -17.28
N PHE A 452 -29.62 -4.83 -17.50
CA PHE A 452 -28.50 -4.69 -16.56
C PHE A 452 -27.17 -4.53 -17.30
N LYS A 453 -26.13 -4.06 -16.60
CA LYS A 453 -24.78 -3.87 -17.16
C LYS A 453 -23.79 -4.86 -16.59
N VAL A 454 -23.03 -5.52 -17.46
CA VAL A 454 -21.90 -6.37 -17.09
C VAL A 454 -20.60 -5.62 -17.40
N TYR A 455 -19.73 -5.57 -16.39
CA TYR A 455 -18.41 -4.96 -16.44
C TYR A 455 -17.40 -6.10 -16.47
N ASP A 456 -16.83 -6.38 -17.65
CA ASP A 456 -15.97 -7.54 -17.89
C ASP A 456 -14.49 -7.13 -17.94
N ILE A 457 -13.67 -7.86 -17.19
CA ILE A 457 -12.21 -7.69 -17.16
C ILE A 457 -11.53 -9.03 -17.34
N PHE A 458 -10.73 -9.16 -18.41
CA PHE A 458 -9.85 -10.30 -18.62
C PHE A 458 -8.45 -10.02 -18.06
N ILE A 459 -8.01 -10.83 -17.09
CA ILE A 459 -6.73 -10.63 -16.38
C ILE A 459 -5.62 -11.59 -16.81
N GLY A 460 -5.91 -12.50 -17.74
CA GLY A 460 -4.94 -13.41 -18.33
C GLY A 460 -4.92 -14.81 -17.70
N PRO A 461 -4.39 -15.81 -18.43
CA PRO A 461 -4.57 -17.21 -18.09
C PRO A 461 -3.48 -17.81 -17.19
N ASP A 462 -2.35 -17.14 -17.02
CA ASP A 462 -1.23 -17.64 -16.21
C ASP A 462 -1.27 -17.10 -14.77
N PRO A 463 -0.79 -17.87 -13.76
CA PRO A 463 -0.85 -17.47 -12.35
C PRO A 463 -0.18 -16.12 -12.04
N ALA A 464 0.87 -15.74 -12.79
CA ALA A 464 1.55 -14.46 -12.58
C ALA A 464 0.71 -13.28 -13.10
N SER A 465 0.03 -13.43 -14.23
CA SER A 465 -0.93 -12.44 -14.74
C SER A 465 -2.16 -12.33 -13.84
N VAL A 466 -2.67 -13.45 -13.30
CA VAL A 466 -3.77 -13.40 -12.32
C VAL A 466 -3.32 -12.69 -11.03
N ALA A 467 -2.12 -13.00 -10.51
CA ALA A 467 -1.57 -12.34 -9.32
C ALA A 467 -1.43 -10.82 -9.50
N ARG A 468 -0.97 -10.37 -10.68
CA ARG A 468 -0.87 -8.95 -11.04
C ARG A 468 -2.25 -8.32 -11.25
N GLY A 469 -3.15 -9.02 -11.92
CA GLY A 469 -4.35 -8.43 -12.47
C GLY A 469 -5.57 -8.45 -11.55
N VAL A 470 -5.65 -9.40 -10.62
CA VAL A 470 -6.87 -9.67 -9.87
C VAL A 470 -7.28 -8.51 -8.96
N PHE A 471 -6.34 -7.91 -8.23
CA PHE A 471 -6.66 -6.78 -7.35
C PHE A 471 -6.95 -5.49 -8.13
N ALA A 472 -6.28 -5.29 -9.27
CA ALA A 472 -6.58 -4.20 -10.18
C ALA A 472 -8.01 -4.34 -10.74
N ALA A 473 -8.39 -5.55 -11.17
CA ALA A 473 -9.73 -5.84 -11.66
C ALA A 473 -10.81 -5.66 -10.58
N LEU A 474 -10.63 -6.20 -9.38
CA LEU A 474 -11.58 -6.02 -8.28
C LEU A 474 -11.82 -4.54 -7.96
N ARG A 475 -10.77 -3.70 -8.04
CA ARG A 475 -10.87 -2.26 -7.78
C ARG A 475 -11.51 -1.47 -8.91
N GLU A 476 -11.15 -1.80 -10.15
CA GLU A 476 -11.79 -1.19 -11.30
C GLU A 476 -13.30 -1.46 -11.27
N LEU A 477 -13.71 -2.66 -10.86
CA LEU A 477 -15.11 -3.00 -10.67
C LEU A 477 -15.76 -2.26 -9.49
N ASP A 478 -15.09 -2.13 -8.34
CA ASP A 478 -15.56 -1.26 -7.24
C ASP A 478 -15.74 0.20 -7.70
N ARG A 479 -14.88 0.71 -8.59
CA ARG A 479 -14.98 2.07 -9.16
C ARG A 479 -16.20 2.24 -10.06
N GLN A 480 -16.64 1.17 -10.72
CA GLN A 480 -17.88 1.16 -11.51
C GLN A 480 -19.14 1.00 -10.64
N ASP A 481 -18.99 0.90 -9.32
CA ASP A 481 -20.08 0.72 -8.36
C ASP A 481 -20.90 -0.54 -8.70
N VAL A 482 -20.20 -1.64 -9.03
CA VAL A 482 -20.85 -2.95 -9.17
C VAL A 482 -21.17 -3.52 -7.80
N GLU A 483 -22.28 -4.25 -7.69
CA GLU A 483 -22.73 -4.78 -6.39
C GLU A 483 -22.14 -6.16 -6.11
N THR A 484 -21.97 -6.95 -7.16
CA THR A 484 -21.44 -8.30 -7.09
C THR A 484 -20.33 -8.46 -8.12
N ILE A 485 -19.25 -9.14 -7.75
CA ILE A 485 -18.14 -9.48 -8.64
C ILE A 485 -18.02 -11.00 -8.72
N LEU A 486 -18.20 -11.55 -9.92
CA LEU A 486 -17.96 -12.96 -10.21
C LEU A 486 -16.51 -13.15 -10.64
N VAL A 487 -15.78 -14.03 -9.97
CA VAL A 487 -14.36 -14.28 -10.26
C VAL A 487 -14.15 -15.73 -10.71
N GLU A 488 -13.54 -15.89 -11.88
CA GLU A 488 -13.05 -17.17 -12.38
C GLU A 488 -11.77 -17.58 -11.63
N GLY A 489 -11.85 -18.60 -10.78
CA GLY A 489 -10.70 -19.19 -10.11
C GLY A 489 -9.78 -19.97 -11.06
N ILE A 490 -8.52 -20.12 -10.66
CA ILE A 490 -7.51 -20.89 -11.39
C ILE A 490 -7.15 -22.17 -10.64
N ASP A 491 -6.69 -23.18 -11.37
CA ASP A 491 -6.23 -24.43 -10.77
C ASP A 491 -4.99 -24.17 -9.91
N ASP A 492 -5.09 -24.46 -8.63
CA ASP A 492 -4.03 -24.30 -7.64
C ASP A 492 -3.40 -25.63 -7.20
N SER A 493 -3.69 -26.74 -7.88
CA SER A 493 -3.07 -28.04 -7.63
C SER A 493 -1.62 -28.13 -8.12
N ARG A 494 -1.22 -27.25 -9.05
CA ARG A 494 0.12 -27.22 -9.65
C ARG A 494 0.71 -25.81 -9.60
N GLY A 495 1.51 -25.54 -8.56
CA GLY A 495 2.34 -24.33 -8.46
C GLY A 495 1.86 -23.34 -7.39
N ASP A 496 2.81 -22.90 -6.55
CA ASP A 496 2.51 -22.12 -5.34
C ASP A 496 2.03 -20.69 -5.59
N THR A 497 2.33 -20.12 -6.77
CA THR A 497 1.76 -18.84 -7.20
C THR A 497 0.25 -18.93 -7.34
N ALA A 498 -0.27 -20.01 -7.95
CA ALA A 498 -1.70 -20.23 -8.10
C ALA A 498 -2.36 -20.46 -6.73
N ALA A 499 -1.72 -21.24 -5.85
CA ALA A 499 -2.19 -21.44 -4.48
C ALA A 499 -2.21 -20.15 -3.65
N ALA A 500 -1.21 -19.28 -3.79
CA ALA A 500 -1.18 -17.98 -3.13
C ALA A 500 -2.32 -17.09 -3.61
N VAL A 501 -2.52 -16.98 -4.94
CA VAL A 501 -3.62 -16.22 -5.54
C VAL A 501 -4.98 -16.75 -5.08
N MET A 502 -5.21 -18.06 -5.15
CA MET A 502 -6.47 -18.68 -4.75
C MET A 502 -6.72 -18.54 -3.24
N ASN A 503 -5.69 -18.63 -2.39
CA ASN A 503 -5.83 -18.31 -0.97
C ASN A 503 -6.29 -16.87 -0.74
N ARG A 504 -5.81 -15.91 -1.53
CA ARG A 504 -6.26 -14.50 -1.46
C ARG A 504 -7.69 -14.34 -1.96
N LEU A 505 -8.03 -14.92 -3.11
CA LEU A 505 -9.39 -14.90 -3.65
C LEU A 505 -10.38 -15.54 -2.68
N ARG A 506 -10.05 -16.69 -2.08
CA ARG A 506 -10.88 -17.35 -1.06
C ARG A 506 -11.02 -16.54 0.23
N LYS A 507 -10.13 -15.57 0.49
CA LYS A 507 -10.23 -14.65 1.63
C LYS A 507 -11.04 -13.40 1.32
N ALA A 508 -10.98 -12.92 0.07
CA ALA A 508 -11.78 -11.80 -0.42
C ALA A 508 -13.23 -12.21 -0.78
N ALA A 509 -13.44 -13.48 -1.13
CA ALA A 509 -14.74 -14.03 -1.48
C ALA A 509 -15.65 -14.18 -0.26
N GLU A 510 -16.81 -13.53 -0.34
CA GLU A 510 -17.91 -13.69 0.61
C GLU A 510 -18.67 -14.98 0.33
N ILE A 511 -18.82 -15.33 -0.96
CA ILE A 511 -19.50 -16.54 -1.42
C ILE A 511 -18.51 -17.39 -2.22
N LYS A 512 -18.48 -18.69 -1.93
CA LYS A 512 -17.60 -19.66 -2.58
C LYS A 512 -18.44 -20.75 -3.21
N ILE A 513 -18.27 -20.92 -4.51
CA ILE A 513 -18.90 -22.00 -5.26
C ILE A 513 -17.83 -23.09 -5.41
N ALA A 514 -17.80 -23.97 -4.41
CA ALA A 514 -16.88 -25.10 -4.32
C ALA A 514 -17.48 -26.37 -4.94
N SER A 515 -16.62 -27.35 -5.23
CA SER A 515 -16.92 -28.68 -5.77
C SER A 515 -18.18 -29.30 -5.20
#